data_AF-A0A6G1R5A2-F1
#
_entry.id   AF-A0A6G1R5A2-F1
#
_cell.length_a   1.000
_cell.length_b   1.000
_cell.length_c   1.000
_cell.angle_alpha   90.00
_cell.angle_beta   90.00
_cell.angle_gamma   90.00
#
_symmetry.space_group_name_H-M   'P 1'
#
loop_
_entity.id
_entity.type
_entity.pdbx_description
1 polymer ?
#
loop_
_entity_poly.entity_id
_entity_poly.type
_entity_poly.pdbx_seq_one_letter_code
_entity_poly.pdbx_strand_id
1 'polypeptide(L)'
;MIDLILTDLCGFLLQQYSGINIGPVHKKDVMKASVMLEHDPQYAVILAFDVRIERDAQEMADSLGVRIFSAEIIYHLFDAFTKYRQDYKKQKQEEFKHIAVFPCKMKILPQFIFNSRDPIVMGVVVEAGQVKQGTPMCVPSKNFVEIGIVTSIEINHKPVEVAKKGQEVCVKIEPIPGESPKMYGRHFEATDILVSKISRQSIDALKDWFRDEMQKSDWQLIVELKKVFEII
;
A
#
# COMPACT_ATOMS: atom_id res chain seq x y z
N MET A 1 3.85 40.78 -1.36
CA MET A 1 3.01 39.94 -2.23
C MET A 1 3.75 38.65 -2.59
N ILE A 2 4.97 38.73 -3.12
CA ILE A 2 5.84 37.57 -3.39
C ILE A 2 6.12 36.73 -2.13
N ASP A 3 6.45 37.36 -0.99
CA ASP A 3 6.68 36.63 0.26
C ASP A 3 5.42 35.94 0.80
N LEU A 4 4.24 36.52 0.58
CA LEU A 4 2.98 35.90 1.00
C LEU A 4 2.66 34.70 0.12
N ILE A 5 2.85 34.81 -1.20
CA ILE A 5 2.65 33.71 -2.15
C ILE A 5 3.67 32.60 -1.90
N LEU A 6 4.93 32.92 -1.61
CA LEU A 6 5.94 31.93 -1.24
C LEU A 6 5.63 31.28 0.11
N THR A 7 5.16 32.04 1.09
CA THR A 7 4.77 31.51 2.39
C THR A 7 3.50 30.67 2.29
N ASP A 8 2.55 31.05 1.43
CA ASP A 8 1.35 30.26 1.15
C ASP A 8 1.73 29.00 0.36
N LEU A 9 2.63 29.11 -0.62
CA LEU A 9 3.09 27.97 -1.40
C LEU A 9 3.89 26.99 -0.54
N CYS A 10 4.77 27.48 0.33
CA CYS A 10 5.55 26.67 1.28
C CYS A 10 4.73 26.19 2.49
N GLY A 11 3.72 26.95 2.90
CA GLY A 11 2.85 26.66 4.04
C GLY A 11 1.78 25.62 3.71
N PHE A 12 1.19 25.70 2.51
CA PHE A 12 0.34 24.64 1.96
C PHE A 12 1.14 23.43 1.51
N LEU A 13 2.34 23.67 0.97
CA LEU A 13 3.53 22.85 1.08
C LEU A 13 3.41 21.59 1.96
N LEU A 14 3.64 21.81 3.26
CA LEU A 14 3.96 20.79 4.30
C LEU A 14 4.91 19.65 3.85
N GLN A 15 5.48 19.76 2.65
CA GLN A 15 6.22 18.77 1.89
C GLN A 15 7.57 19.37 1.55
N GLN A 16 8.55 18.49 1.46
CA GLN A 16 9.92 18.85 1.10
C GLN A 16 9.93 19.37 -0.34
N TYR A 17 10.41 20.61 -0.53
CA TYR A 17 10.74 21.17 -1.83
C TYR A 17 12.26 21.18 -2.00
N SER A 18 12.74 20.89 -3.22
CA SER A 18 14.18 20.84 -3.52
C SER A 18 14.75 22.21 -3.91
N GLY A 19 13.92 23.13 -4.39
CA GLY A 19 14.36 24.46 -4.76
C GLY A 19 13.21 25.43 -5.02
N ILE A 20 13.51 26.71 -4.87
CA ILE A 20 12.61 27.84 -5.13
C ILE A 20 13.38 28.86 -5.95
N ASN A 21 12.74 29.42 -6.96
CA ASN A 21 13.31 30.45 -7.82
C ASN A 21 12.21 31.43 -8.27
N ILE A 22 12.59 32.67 -8.59
CA ILE A 22 11.68 33.71 -9.07
C ILE A 22 12.01 34.01 -10.54
N GLY A 23 10.97 34.10 -11.37
CA GLY A 23 11.07 34.36 -12.81
C GLY A 23 10.77 33.13 -13.67
N PRO A 24 11.02 33.21 -14.98
CA PRO A 24 10.71 32.12 -15.91
C PRO A 24 11.38 30.79 -15.54
N VAL A 25 10.76 29.69 -15.96
CA VAL A 25 11.36 28.34 -15.83
C VAL A 25 12.44 28.18 -16.89
N HIS A 26 13.66 27.84 -16.47
CA HIS A 26 14.81 27.64 -17.34
C HIS A 26 15.30 26.18 -17.31
N LYS A 27 16.15 25.78 -18.27
CA LYS A 27 16.79 24.45 -18.29
C LYS A 27 17.44 24.04 -16.97
N LYS A 28 18.07 24.98 -16.25
CA LYS A 28 18.70 24.71 -14.94
C LYS A 28 17.69 24.22 -13.89
N ASP A 29 16.44 24.67 -13.98
CA ASP A 29 15.38 24.27 -13.05
C ASP A 29 14.91 22.85 -13.39
N VAL A 30 14.81 22.52 -14.69
CA VAL A 30 14.53 21.16 -15.19
C VAL A 30 15.62 20.17 -14.80
N MET A 31 16.90 20.53 -14.95
CA MET A 31 18.03 19.70 -14.54
C MET A 31 18.05 19.40 -13.03
N LYS A 32 17.59 20.34 -12.20
CA LYS A 32 17.45 20.09 -10.77
C LYS A 32 16.30 19.13 -10.48
N ALA A 33 15.16 19.33 -11.13
CA ALA A 33 14.00 18.47 -10.97
C ALA A 33 14.25 17.04 -11.50
N SER A 34 15.05 16.88 -12.56
CA SER A 34 15.32 15.56 -13.15
C SER A 34 16.09 14.63 -12.23
N VAL A 35 16.86 15.16 -11.26
CA VAL A 35 17.53 14.33 -10.24
C VAL A 35 16.51 13.50 -9.45
N MET A 36 15.29 14.00 -9.28
CA MET A 36 14.24 13.26 -8.59
C MET A 36 13.72 12.05 -9.37
N LEU A 37 13.97 11.94 -10.68
CA LEU A 37 13.55 10.77 -11.47
C LEU A 37 14.23 9.48 -10.99
N GLU A 38 15.46 9.59 -10.49
CA GLU A 38 16.23 8.45 -9.96
C GLU A 38 15.86 8.11 -8.50
N HIS A 39 15.31 9.09 -7.76
CA HIS A 39 14.96 8.93 -6.36
C HIS A 39 13.49 8.58 -6.15
N ASP A 40 12.60 9.46 -6.57
CA ASP A 40 11.15 9.28 -6.50
C ASP A 40 10.49 10.09 -7.62
N PRO A 41 10.11 9.44 -8.74
CA PRO A 41 9.59 10.09 -9.94
C PRO A 41 8.38 11.00 -9.69
N GLN A 42 7.59 10.74 -8.64
CA GLN A 42 6.43 11.59 -8.33
C GLN A 42 6.82 13.01 -7.93
N TYR A 43 8.07 13.23 -7.56
CA TYR A 43 8.63 14.53 -7.20
C TYR A 43 9.51 15.14 -8.31
N ALA A 44 9.64 14.49 -9.46
CA ALA A 44 10.28 15.05 -10.66
C ALA A 44 9.34 16.05 -11.36
N VAL A 45 8.99 17.11 -10.64
CA VAL A 45 7.92 18.04 -10.99
C VAL A 45 8.38 19.49 -10.78
N ILE A 46 7.93 20.39 -11.65
CA ILE A 46 8.05 21.84 -11.49
C ILE A 46 6.65 22.46 -11.38
N LEU A 47 6.43 23.31 -10.38
CA LEU A 47 5.22 24.13 -10.23
C LEU A 47 5.53 25.57 -10.66
N ALA A 48 5.02 25.99 -11.80
CA ALA A 48 5.22 27.30 -12.41
C ALA A 48 3.98 28.19 -12.16
N PHE A 49 4.05 29.05 -11.15
CA PHE A 49 2.98 29.98 -10.80
C PHE A 49 3.19 31.33 -11.47
N ASP A 50 2.26 31.72 -12.35
CA ASP A 50 2.25 33.02 -13.05
C ASP A 50 3.61 33.41 -13.67
N VAL A 51 4.28 32.43 -14.27
CA VAL A 51 5.58 32.62 -14.94
C VAL A 51 5.62 31.92 -16.28
N ARG A 52 6.42 32.45 -17.19
CA ARG A 52 6.66 31.83 -18.49
C ARG A 52 7.59 30.62 -18.36
N ILE A 53 7.41 29.64 -19.24
CA ILE A 53 8.33 28.51 -19.39
C ILE A 53 9.15 28.77 -20.66
N GLU A 54 10.47 28.82 -20.54
CA GLU A 54 11.32 28.95 -21.71
C GLU A 54 11.18 27.72 -22.60
N ARG A 55 11.17 27.92 -23.92
CA ARG A 55 10.93 26.84 -24.88
C ARG A 55 11.94 25.69 -24.71
N ASP A 56 13.18 26.04 -24.46
CA ASP A 56 14.26 25.07 -24.33
C ASP A 56 14.21 24.29 -23.00
N ALA A 57 13.55 24.86 -21.98
CA ALA A 57 13.22 24.17 -20.74
C ALA A 57 12.08 23.17 -20.95
N GLN A 58 11.02 23.57 -21.66
CA GLN A 58 9.90 22.67 -21.99
C GLN A 58 10.38 21.45 -22.80
N GLU A 59 11.16 21.68 -23.86
CA GLU A 59 11.73 20.60 -24.70
C GLU A 59 12.58 19.61 -23.87
N MET A 60 13.39 20.13 -22.93
CA MET A 60 14.18 19.29 -22.02
C MET A 60 13.30 18.52 -21.04
N ALA A 61 12.26 19.15 -20.49
CA ALA A 61 11.37 18.52 -19.54
C ALA A 61 10.62 17.34 -20.18
N ASP A 62 10.11 17.52 -21.39
CA ASP A 62 9.45 16.46 -22.16
C ASP A 62 10.42 15.32 -22.49
N SER A 63 11.68 15.64 -22.84
CA SER A 63 12.71 14.62 -23.14
C SER A 63 13.14 13.82 -21.91
N LEU A 64 13.23 14.44 -20.73
CA LEU A 64 13.68 13.78 -19.50
C LEU A 64 12.52 13.14 -18.73
N GLY A 65 11.27 13.49 -19.05
CA GLY A 65 10.10 13.04 -18.31
C GLY A 65 9.83 13.86 -17.03
N VAL A 66 10.34 15.08 -16.95
CA VAL A 66 10.02 16.03 -15.87
C VAL A 66 8.67 16.68 -16.17
N ARG A 67 7.73 16.64 -15.22
CA ARG A 67 6.40 17.22 -15.43
C ARG A 67 6.36 18.67 -14.96
N ILE A 68 5.96 19.59 -15.83
CA ILE A 68 5.74 20.99 -15.47
C ILE A 68 4.23 21.25 -15.34
N PHE A 69 3.80 21.74 -14.18
CA PHE A 69 2.46 22.29 -13.98
C PHE A 69 2.55 23.80 -14.05
N SER A 70 1.68 24.44 -14.85
CA SER A 70 1.65 25.89 -14.99
C SER A 70 0.24 26.41 -14.76
N ALA A 71 0.09 27.44 -13.93
CA ALA A 71 -1.18 28.15 -13.77
C ALA A 71 -0.98 29.57 -13.22
N GLU A 72 -1.93 30.44 -13.50
CA GLU A 72 -1.99 31.82 -12.98
C GLU A 72 -2.65 31.89 -11.59
N ILE A 73 -3.27 30.80 -11.14
CA ILE A 73 -3.94 30.68 -9.84
C ILE A 73 -3.32 29.53 -9.05
N ILE A 74 -2.86 29.83 -7.84
CA ILE A 74 -2.07 28.91 -7.02
C ILE A 74 -2.83 27.62 -6.67
N TYR A 75 -4.14 27.71 -6.42
CA TYR A 75 -4.98 26.55 -6.11
C TYR A 75 -5.07 25.55 -7.26
N HIS A 76 -5.10 26.01 -8.51
CA HIS A 76 -5.14 25.12 -9.68
C HIS A 76 -3.84 24.32 -9.84
N LEU A 77 -2.69 24.91 -9.51
CA LEU A 77 -1.42 24.18 -9.47
C LEU A 77 -1.46 23.05 -8.44
N PHE A 78 -1.98 23.34 -7.25
CA PHE A 78 -2.07 22.36 -6.18
C PHE A 78 -3.05 21.24 -6.49
N ASP A 79 -4.23 21.55 -7.04
CA ASP A 79 -5.19 20.55 -7.44
C ASP A 79 -4.61 19.65 -8.52
N ALA A 80 -3.93 20.22 -9.52
CA ALA A 80 -3.27 19.46 -10.58
C ALA A 80 -2.16 18.56 -10.04
N PHE A 81 -1.29 19.09 -9.16
CA PHE A 81 -0.22 18.32 -8.53
C PHE A 81 -0.75 17.22 -7.60
N THR A 82 -1.75 17.54 -6.77
CA THR A 82 -2.37 16.59 -5.84
C THR A 82 -3.05 15.46 -6.61
N LYS A 83 -3.80 15.78 -7.67
CA LYS A 83 -4.40 14.78 -8.55
C LYS A 83 -3.34 13.89 -9.18
N TYR A 84 -2.26 14.48 -9.73
CA TYR A 84 -1.15 13.72 -10.31
C TYR A 84 -0.54 12.73 -9.29
N ARG A 85 -0.29 13.17 -8.06
CA ARG A 85 0.23 12.31 -7.00
C ARG A 85 -0.75 11.21 -6.59
N GLN A 86 -2.03 11.53 -6.50
CA GLN A 86 -3.08 10.54 -6.20
C GLN A 86 -3.18 9.49 -7.30
N ASP A 87 -3.15 9.90 -8.57
CA ASP A 87 -3.21 9.00 -9.70
C ASP A 87 -1.96 8.11 -9.78
N TYR A 88 -0.77 8.68 -9.55
CA TYR A 88 0.48 7.92 -9.45
C TYR A 88 0.45 6.90 -8.31
N LYS A 89 -0.03 7.30 -7.12
CA LYS A 89 -0.19 6.40 -5.97
C LYS A 89 -1.18 5.28 -6.29
N LYS A 90 -2.33 5.57 -6.89
CA LYS A 90 -3.31 4.54 -7.28
C LYS A 90 -2.74 3.56 -8.28
N GLN A 91 -1.99 4.03 -9.27
CA GLN A 91 -1.31 3.17 -10.23
C GLN A 91 -0.35 2.21 -9.52
N LYS A 92 0.45 2.73 -8.58
CA LYS A 92 1.38 1.94 -7.79
C LYS A 92 0.65 0.97 -6.84
N GLN A 93 -0.46 1.38 -6.23
CA GLN A 93 -1.28 0.48 -5.43
C GLN A 93 -1.82 -0.68 -6.26
N GLU A 94 -2.25 -0.46 -7.50
CA GLU A 94 -2.70 -1.56 -8.37
C GLU A 94 -1.53 -2.47 -8.77
N GLU A 95 -0.38 -1.91 -9.13
CA GLU A 95 0.85 -2.65 -9.47
C GLU A 95 1.31 -3.55 -8.29
N PHE A 96 1.27 -3.03 -7.07
CA PHE A 96 1.74 -3.73 -5.87
C PHE A 96 0.64 -4.48 -5.11
N LYS A 97 -0.61 -4.48 -5.60
CA LYS A 97 -1.77 -5.07 -4.91
C LYS A 97 -1.58 -6.53 -4.51
N HIS A 98 -0.98 -7.33 -5.40
CA HIS A 98 -0.74 -8.76 -5.15
C HIS A 98 0.51 -9.02 -4.29
N ILE A 99 1.38 -8.02 -4.15
CA ILE A 99 2.59 -8.08 -3.32
C ILE A 99 2.27 -7.62 -1.89
N ALA A 100 1.35 -6.66 -1.75
CA ALA A 100 0.97 -6.06 -0.48
C ALA A 100 0.08 -7.00 0.36
N VAL A 101 0.74 -7.77 1.23
CA VAL A 101 0.08 -8.61 2.24
C VAL A 101 -0.11 -7.81 3.52
N PHE A 102 -1.36 -7.42 3.79
CA PHE A 102 -1.75 -6.75 5.03
C PHE A 102 -1.61 -7.69 6.23
N PRO A 103 -1.11 -7.21 7.38
CA PRO A 103 -0.90 -8.07 8.53
C PRO A 103 -2.25 -8.49 9.14
N CYS A 104 -2.38 -9.78 9.41
CA CYS A 104 -3.55 -10.33 10.06
C CYS A 104 -3.18 -11.45 11.02
N LYS A 105 -3.92 -11.52 12.13
CA LYS A 105 -3.93 -12.64 13.06
C LYS A 105 -5.38 -13.06 13.28
N MET A 106 -5.68 -14.34 13.05
CA MET A 106 -7.03 -14.89 13.17
C MET A 106 -7.03 -16.11 14.09
N LYS A 107 -8.08 -16.21 14.88
CA LYS A 107 -8.39 -17.38 15.71
C LYS A 107 -9.50 -18.18 15.06
N ILE A 108 -9.32 -19.51 15.01
CA ILE A 108 -10.32 -20.42 14.45
C ILE A 108 -11.48 -20.58 15.44
N LEU A 109 -12.71 -20.61 14.94
CA LEU A 109 -13.90 -20.97 15.72
C LEU A 109 -14.21 -22.46 15.53
N PRO A 110 -13.90 -23.34 16.51
CA PRO A 110 -14.02 -24.79 16.35
C PRO A 110 -15.42 -25.28 15.98
N GLN A 111 -16.46 -24.57 16.41
CA GLN A 111 -17.85 -24.89 16.11
C GLN A 111 -18.29 -24.52 14.68
N PHE A 112 -17.46 -23.77 13.94
CA PHE A 112 -17.78 -23.26 12.61
C PHE A 112 -16.77 -23.76 11.57
N ILE A 113 -16.64 -25.08 11.44
CA ILE A 113 -15.84 -25.71 10.38
C ILE A 113 -16.80 -26.30 9.34
N PHE A 114 -16.90 -25.67 8.18
CA PHE A 114 -17.86 -26.05 7.13
C PHE A 114 -17.25 -26.99 6.08
N ASN A 115 -15.98 -26.79 5.75
CA ASN A 115 -15.20 -27.71 4.93
C ASN A 115 -13.76 -27.78 5.42
N SER A 116 -13.22 -28.98 5.58
CA SER A 116 -11.91 -29.19 6.21
C SER A 116 -10.73 -29.20 5.22
N ARG A 117 -10.99 -29.26 3.92
CA ARG A 117 -9.96 -29.30 2.87
C ARG A 117 -10.53 -28.89 1.50
N ASP A 118 -9.73 -28.12 0.78
CA ASP A 118 -9.83 -27.83 -0.67
C ASP A 118 -11.25 -27.54 -1.21
N PRO A 119 -11.76 -26.30 -1.00
CA PRO A 119 -11.18 -25.24 -0.17
C PRO A 119 -11.50 -25.45 1.31
N ILE A 120 -10.63 -25.00 2.20
CA ILE A 120 -10.97 -24.93 3.63
C ILE A 120 -12.00 -23.81 3.80
N VAL A 121 -13.12 -24.10 4.46
CA VAL A 121 -14.17 -23.12 4.77
C VAL A 121 -14.43 -23.15 6.26
N MET A 122 -14.15 -22.04 6.95
CA MET A 122 -14.24 -21.96 8.40
C MET A 122 -14.59 -20.56 8.91
N GLY A 123 -15.26 -20.52 10.05
CA GLY A 123 -15.45 -19.33 10.86
C GLY A 123 -14.19 -19.00 11.64
N VAL A 124 -13.82 -17.72 11.64
CA VAL A 124 -12.65 -17.18 12.33
C VAL A 124 -12.98 -15.85 12.97
N VAL A 125 -12.25 -15.48 14.02
CA VAL A 125 -12.25 -14.14 14.59
C VAL A 125 -10.95 -13.45 14.20
N VAL A 126 -11.03 -12.25 13.63
CA VAL A 126 -9.85 -11.42 13.39
C VAL A 126 -9.39 -10.84 14.73
N GLU A 127 -8.30 -11.35 15.31
CA GLU A 127 -7.80 -10.88 16.61
C GLU A 127 -6.97 -9.60 16.49
N ALA A 128 -6.25 -9.45 15.38
CA ALA A 128 -5.45 -8.26 15.09
C ALA A 128 -5.28 -8.05 13.58
N GLY A 129 -5.11 -6.78 13.19
CA GLY A 129 -4.89 -6.40 11.81
C GLY A 129 -6.15 -6.51 10.95
N GLN A 130 -5.94 -6.82 9.68
CA GLN A 130 -6.99 -6.93 8.67
C GLN A 130 -6.66 -8.04 7.66
N VAL A 131 -7.63 -8.91 7.39
CA VAL A 131 -7.55 -9.92 6.33
C VAL A 131 -8.27 -9.39 5.10
N LYS A 132 -7.61 -9.50 3.94
CA LYS A 132 -8.18 -9.17 2.63
C LYS A 132 -8.24 -10.42 1.76
N GLN A 133 -9.12 -10.42 0.76
CA GLN A 133 -9.04 -11.42 -0.30
C GLN A 133 -7.65 -11.38 -0.96
N GLY A 134 -7.10 -12.54 -1.29
CA GLY A 134 -5.72 -12.72 -1.77
C GLY A 134 -4.68 -12.87 -0.67
N THR A 135 -5.03 -12.77 0.62
CA THR A 135 -4.05 -12.89 1.71
C THR A 135 -3.55 -14.33 1.83
N PRO A 136 -2.24 -14.60 1.70
CA PRO A 136 -1.66 -15.89 1.99
C PRO A 136 -1.63 -16.13 3.50
N MET A 137 -2.00 -17.33 3.94
CA MET A 137 -2.16 -17.69 5.35
C MET A 137 -1.24 -18.84 5.75
N CYS A 138 -0.71 -18.78 6.96
CA CYS A 138 0.08 -19.85 7.54
C CYS A 138 -0.18 -20.05 9.04
N VAL A 139 0.33 -21.16 9.56
CA VAL A 139 0.25 -21.55 10.98
C VAL A 139 1.65 -21.59 11.57
N PRO A 140 2.09 -20.56 12.32
CA PRO A 140 3.45 -20.47 12.83
C PRO A 140 3.83 -21.63 13.78
N SER A 141 2.89 -22.05 14.64
CA SER A 141 3.09 -23.13 15.64
C SER A 141 3.39 -24.50 15.02
N LYS A 142 3.09 -24.71 13.74
CA LYS A 142 3.28 -25.98 13.03
C LYS A 142 4.44 -25.89 12.04
N ASN A 143 5.54 -25.23 12.39
CA ASN A 143 6.65 -24.95 11.46
C ASN A 143 6.19 -24.17 10.22
N PHE A 144 5.38 -23.14 10.43
CA PHE A 144 4.89 -22.26 9.36
C PHE A 144 4.13 -22.98 8.24
N VAL A 145 3.34 -24.01 8.56
CA VAL A 145 2.49 -24.67 7.53
C VAL A 145 1.68 -23.61 6.80
N GLU A 146 1.92 -23.51 5.50
CA GLU A 146 1.16 -22.65 4.60
C GLU A 146 -0.15 -23.34 4.26
N ILE A 147 -1.26 -22.74 4.70
CA ILE A 147 -2.57 -23.37 4.59
C ILE A 147 -3.29 -23.01 3.29
N GLY A 148 -2.90 -21.90 2.65
CA GLY A 148 -3.52 -21.44 1.41
C GLY A 148 -3.64 -19.94 1.31
N ILE A 149 -4.48 -19.50 0.37
CA ILE A 149 -4.80 -18.10 0.07
C ILE A 149 -6.28 -17.87 0.34
N VAL A 150 -6.61 -16.79 1.05
CA VAL A 150 -8.01 -16.40 1.29
C VAL A 150 -8.65 -15.95 -0.04
N THR A 151 -9.65 -16.66 -0.54
CA THR A 151 -10.35 -16.32 -1.80
C THR A 151 -11.77 -15.81 -1.59
N SER A 152 -12.34 -15.96 -0.39
CA SER A 152 -13.61 -15.32 -0.01
C SER A 152 -13.63 -14.99 1.47
N ILE A 153 -14.29 -13.89 1.81
CA ILE A 153 -14.59 -13.47 3.18
C ILE A 153 -16.07 -13.10 3.23
N GLU A 154 -16.80 -13.64 4.18
CA GLU A 154 -18.22 -13.35 4.36
C GLU A 154 -18.54 -12.95 5.80
N ILE A 155 -19.36 -11.91 5.94
CA ILE A 155 -19.93 -11.46 7.20
C ILE A 155 -21.44 -11.57 7.08
N ASN A 156 -22.08 -12.40 7.91
CA ASN A 156 -23.52 -12.64 7.86
C ASN A 156 -24.02 -12.99 6.44
N HIS A 157 -23.31 -13.90 5.76
CA HIS A 157 -23.58 -14.33 4.36
C HIS A 157 -23.46 -13.24 3.28
N LYS A 158 -22.87 -12.09 3.62
CA LYS A 158 -22.57 -11.04 2.64
C LYS A 158 -21.08 -11.05 2.34
N PRO A 159 -20.68 -11.12 1.05
CA PRO A 159 -19.27 -11.06 0.69
C PRO A 159 -18.70 -9.69 1.05
N VAL A 160 -17.49 -9.70 1.61
CA VAL A 160 -16.71 -8.50 1.90
C VAL A 160 -15.30 -8.66 1.34
N GLU A 161 -14.68 -7.54 0.99
CA GLU A 161 -13.29 -7.54 0.52
C GLU A 161 -12.28 -7.60 1.66
N VAL A 162 -12.67 -7.07 2.84
CA VAL A 162 -11.81 -6.95 4.02
C VAL A 162 -12.60 -7.25 5.30
N ALA A 163 -11.94 -7.93 6.23
CA ALA A 163 -12.37 -8.04 7.61
C ALA A 163 -11.28 -7.55 8.56
N LYS A 164 -11.67 -6.84 9.61
CA LYS A 164 -10.80 -6.16 10.57
C LYS A 164 -10.95 -6.74 11.96
N LYS A 165 -10.01 -6.40 12.83
CA LYS A 165 -10.00 -6.77 14.25
C LYS A 165 -11.38 -6.71 14.90
N GLY A 166 -11.73 -7.78 15.62
CA GLY A 166 -12.97 -7.95 16.37
C GLY A 166 -14.12 -8.54 15.56
N GLN A 167 -14.00 -8.65 14.24
CA GLN A 167 -15.04 -9.24 13.41
C GLN A 167 -14.92 -10.76 13.38
N GLU A 168 -16.06 -11.43 13.54
CA GLU A 168 -16.23 -12.86 13.26
C GLU A 168 -16.68 -13.02 11.81
N VAL A 169 -15.91 -13.76 11.02
CA VAL A 169 -16.11 -13.87 9.58
C VAL A 169 -15.96 -15.33 9.14
N CYS A 170 -16.64 -15.71 8.06
CA CYS A 170 -16.37 -16.96 7.36
C CYS A 170 -15.30 -16.69 6.30
N VAL A 171 -14.24 -17.49 6.29
CA VAL A 171 -13.19 -17.44 5.27
C VAL A 171 -13.17 -18.71 4.44
N LYS A 172 -12.99 -18.55 3.14
CA LYS A 172 -12.65 -19.62 2.20
C LYS A 172 -11.18 -19.51 1.85
N ILE A 173 -10.42 -20.57 2.12
CA ILE A 173 -8.98 -20.64 1.88
C ILE A 173 -8.71 -21.73 0.85
N GLU A 174 -8.21 -21.34 -0.31
CA GLU A 174 -7.82 -22.25 -1.39
C GLU A 174 -6.36 -22.66 -1.25
N PRO A 175 -6.00 -23.89 -1.64
CA PRO A 175 -4.63 -24.37 -1.58
C PRO A 175 -3.70 -23.54 -2.46
N ILE A 176 -2.42 -23.49 -2.09
CA ILE A 176 -1.39 -22.87 -2.93
C ILE A 176 -1.23 -23.71 -4.20
N PRO A 177 -1.28 -23.10 -5.40
CA PRO A 177 -1.10 -23.82 -6.66
C PRO A 177 0.23 -24.58 -6.69
N GLY A 178 0.19 -25.86 -7.04
CA GLY A 178 1.38 -26.72 -7.09
C GLY A 178 1.76 -27.38 -5.77
N GLU A 179 1.10 -27.05 -4.66
CA GLU A 179 1.30 -27.70 -3.37
C GLU A 179 0.19 -28.69 -3.03
N SER A 180 0.52 -29.67 -2.17
CA SER A 180 -0.48 -30.57 -1.61
C SER A 180 -1.42 -29.81 -0.66
N PRO A 181 -2.76 -29.88 -0.85
CA PRO A 181 -3.70 -29.14 -0.02
C PRO A 181 -3.59 -29.54 1.45
N LYS A 182 -3.55 -28.53 2.34
CA LYS A 182 -3.59 -28.76 3.79
C LYS A 182 -5.02 -29.04 4.24
N MET A 183 -5.12 -29.68 5.40
CA MET A 183 -6.38 -30.19 5.95
C MET A 183 -6.47 -29.82 7.42
N TYR A 184 -7.58 -29.19 7.80
CA TYR A 184 -7.96 -28.95 9.19
C TYR A 184 -8.23 -30.27 9.90
N GLY A 185 -7.75 -30.42 11.13
CA GLY A 185 -7.79 -31.67 11.91
C GLY A 185 -6.63 -32.64 11.61
N ARG A 186 -5.74 -32.30 10.67
CA ARG A 186 -4.51 -33.07 10.39
C ARG A 186 -3.25 -32.20 10.44
N HIS A 187 -3.25 -31.10 9.70
CA HIS A 187 -2.08 -30.22 9.60
C HIS A 187 -2.12 -29.08 10.62
N PHE A 188 -3.33 -28.66 11.00
CA PHE A 188 -3.60 -27.64 12.01
C PHE A 188 -4.97 -27.89 12.62
N GLU A 189 -5.22 -27.32 13.79
CA GLU A 189 -6.43 -27.54 14.59
C GLU A 189 -6.95 -26.22 15.21
N ALA A 190 -8.09 -26.26 15.90
CA ALA A 190 -8.75 -25.03 16.39
C ALA A 190 -7.93 -24.21 17.40
N THR A 191 -6.98 -24.84 18.10
CA THR A 191 -6.09 -24.14 19.04
C THR A 191 -4.98 -23.37 18.34
N ASP A 192 -4.72 -23.67 17.06
CA ASP A 192 -3.71 -22.95 16.28
C ASP A 192 -4.20 -21.56 15.88
N ILE A 193 -3.25 -20.64 15.77
CA ILE A 193 -3.48 -19.27 15.30
C ILE A 193 -3.07 -19.18 13.84
N LEU A 194 -3.93 -18.59 13.02
CA LEU A 194 -3.62 -18.29 11.63
C LEU A 194 -3.05 -16.88 11.53
N VAL A 195 -1.97 -16.71 10.76
CA VAL A 195 -1.42 -15.39 10.48
C VAL A 195 -1.19 -15.19 8.99
N SER A 196 -1.28 -13.94 8.55
CA SER A 196 -0.89 -13.57 7.19
C SER A 196 0.60 -13.85 6.98
N LYS A 197 0.95 -14.54 5.90
CA LYS A 197 2.34 -14.79 5.51
C LYS A 197 2.92 -13.53 4.86
N ILE A 198 3.56 -12.68 5.66
CA ILE A 198 4.20 -11.46 5.19
C ILE A 198 5.64 -11.72 4.74
N SER A 199 6.14 -10.88 3.83
CA SER A 199 7.51 -10.90 3.32
C SER A 199 8.14 -9.52 3.42
N ARG A 200 9.47 -9.42 3.20
CA ARG A 200 10.13 -8.11 3.16
C ARG A 200 9.51 -7.21 2.06
N GLN A 201 9.28 -7.78 0.89
CA GLN A 201 8.67 -7.09 -0.24
C GLN A 201 7.25 -6.61 0.08
N SER A 202 6.45 -7.43 0.77
CA SER A 202 5.09 -7.04 1.16
C SER A 202 5.10 -5.89 2.16
N ILE A 203 6.03 -5.89 3.12
CA ILE A 203 6.18 -4.84 4.12
C ILE A 203 6.60 -3.52 3.45
N ASP A 204 7.54 -3.56 2.51
CA ASP A 204 8.01 -2.36 1.83
C ASP A 204 6.90 -1.78 0.92
N ALA A 205 6.16 -2.62 0.19
CA ALA A 205 4.96 -2.20 -0.53
C ALA A 205 3.93 -1.50 0.38
N LEU A 206 3.69 -2.04 1.59
CA LEU A 206 2.77 -1.43 2.55
C LEU A 206 3.24 -0.04 3.02
N LYS A 207 4.55 0.14 3.26
CA LYS A 207 5.12 1.44 3.70
C LYS A 207 5.00 2.50 2.61
N ASP A 208 5.27 2.11 1.37
CA ASP A 208 5.42 3.04 0.26
C ASP A 208 4.05 3.43 -0.31
N TRP A 209 3.13 2.46 -0.45
CA TRP A 209 1.90 2.66 -1.22
C TRP A 209 0.61 2.51 -0.41
N PHE A 210 0.61 1.78 0.71
CA PHE A 210 -0.61 1.47 1.46
C PHE A 210 -0.64 2.02 2.89
N ARG A 211 0.26 2.96 3.21
CA ARG A 211 0.40 3.49 4.57
C ARG A 211 -0.89 4.07 5.15
N ASP A 212 -1.71 4.71 4.32
CA ASP A 212 -2.97 5.34 4.74
C ASP A 212 -4.08 4.32 5.04
N GLU A 213 -3.94 3.09 4.53
CA GLU A 213 -4.86 1.99 4.81
C GLU A 213 -4.49 1.22 6.09
N MET A 214 -3.34 1.56 6.70
CA MET A 214 -2.76 0.87 7.84
C MET A 214 -2.96 1.68 9.12
N GLN A 215 -3.46 1.02 10.16
CA GLN A 215 -3.58 1.61 11.49
C GLN A 215 -2.30 1.42 12.30
N LYS A 216 -2.13 2.21 13.37
CA LYS A 216 -1.00 2.06 14.30
C LYS A 216 -0.88 0.62 14.85
N SER A 217 -2.02 -0.02 15.13
CA SER A 217 -2.07 -1.43 15.57
C SER A 217 -1.60 -2.41 14.50
N ASP A 218 -1.83 -2.10 13.22
CA ASP A 218 -1.41 -2.97 12.12
C ASP A 218 0.12 -2.97 12.01
N TRP A 219 0.74 -1.80 12.19
CA TRP A 219 2.21 -1.69 12.26
C TRP A 219 2.80 -2.40 13.47
N GLN A 220 2.11 -2.38 14.62
CA GLN A 220 2.52 -3.17 15.78
C GLN A 220 2.50 -4.67 15.47
N LEU A 221 1.46 -5.14 14.77
CA LEU A 221 1.38 -6.52 14.32
C LEU A 221 2.47 -6.86 13.29
N ILE A 222 2.83 -5.95 12.38
CA ILE A 222 4.00 -6.14 11.49
C ILE A 222 5.27 -6.36 12.31
N VAL A 223 5.53 -5.53 13.33
CA VAL A 223 6.72 -5.68 14.17
C VAL A 223 6.73 -7.03 14.88
N GLU A 224 5.58 -7.50 15.33
CA GLU A 224 5.44 -8.85 15.91
C GLU A 224 5.74 -9.93 14.87
N LEU A 225 5.07 -9.91 13.72
CA LEU A 225 5.21 -10.92 12.67
C LEU A 225 6.62 -10.92 12.06
N LYS A 226 7.29 -9.77 11.95
CA LYS A 226 8.70 -9.70 11.54
C LYS A 226 9.59 -10.56 12.43
N LYS A 227 9.37 -10.54 13.75
CA LYS A 227 10.13 -11.38 14.69
C LYS A 227 9.81 -12.86 14.50
N VAL A 228 8.53 -13.16 14.30
CA VAL A 228 8.04 -14.53 14.07
C VAL A 228 8.63 -15.14 12.80
N PHE A 229 8.71 -14.37 11.71
CA PHE A 229 9.25 -14.84 10.43
C PHE A 229 10.74 -14.56 10.22
N GLU A 230 11.45 -14.06 11.25
CA GLU A 230 12.87 -13.68 11.17
C GLU A 230 13.20 -12.71 10.01
N ILE A 231 12.28 -11.79 9.70
CA ILE A 231 12.44 -10.80 8.63
C ILE A 231 13.29 -9.64 9.15
N ILE A 232 14.47 -9.46 8.56
CA ILE A 232 15.39 -8.34 8.81
C ILE A 232 14.80 -7.06 8.21
#